data_AF-A0A1S3XYK8-F1
#
_entry.id   AF-A0A1S3XYK8-F1
#
_cell.length_a   1.000
_cell.length_b   1.000
_cell.length_c   1.000
_cell.angle_alpha   90.00
_cell.angle_beta   90.00
_cell.angle_gamma   90.00
#
_symmetry.space_group_name_H-M   'P 1'
#
loop_
_entity.id
_entity.type
_entity.pdbx_description
1 polymer ?
#
loop_
_entity_poly.entity_id
_entity_poly.type
_entity_poly.pdbx_seq_one_letter_code
_entity_poly.pdbx_strand_id
1 'polypeptide(L)'
;MEYKSASNHVLLNCPEVQPFLNDFVSQFGHGAVYSTFEAWFKECVNNPNNGVNKFLQDISWGPAPTVITMSKFCVNGYKFHTEECSKYKKSNNSGVCVKGGEGNQDGENDYCGVIKEILELSYSGWPYKKIILFRCKWFDPTPRRGTNIHSQYNIIEVNKKREYDRYDPLLIAERVRQVYYAPYPLRRDKAD
;
A
#
# COMPACT_ATOMS: atom_id res chain seq x y z
N MET A 1 13.41 6.49 5.77
CA MET A 1 12.39 6.45 4.70
C MET A 1 12.65 7.62 3.78
N GLU A 2 12.71 7.42 2.47
CA GLU A 2 12.80 8.54 1.54
C GLU A 2 11.40 9.13 1.35
N TYR A 3 11.17 10.33 1.88
CA TYR A 3 9.96 11.12 1.70
C TYR A 3 9.40 11.08 0.27
N LYS A 4 10.31 11.09 -0.72
CA LYS A 4 10.01 10.99 -2.14
C LYS A 4 9.25 9.71 -2.53
N SER A 5 9.62 8.57 -1.96
CA SER A 5 8.92 7.29 -2.22
C SER A 5 7.47 7.34 -1.74
N ALA A 6 7.22 7.94 -0.56
CA ALA A 6 5.87 8.09 -0.03
C ALA A 6 5.02 9.09 -0.82
N SER A 7 5.61 10.22 -1.23
CA SER A 7 4.97 11.20 -2.12
C SER A 7 4.55 10.54 -3.44
N ASN A 8 5.50 9.87 -4.11
CA ASN A 8 5.25 9.17 -5.37
C ASN A 8 4.19 8.08 -5.23
N HIS A 9 4.23 7.29 -4.16
CA HIS A 9 3.24 6.24 -3.92
C HIS A 9 1.82 6.81 -3.85
N VAL A 10 1.61 7.90 -3.11
CA VAL A 10 0.29 8.55 -3.03
C VAL A 10 -0.13 9.10 -4.39
N LEU A 11 0.77 9.81 -5.08
CA LEU A 11 0.46 10.42 -6.37
C LEU A 11 0.06 9.38 -7.42
N LEU A 12 0.83 8.28 -7.52
CA LEU A 12 0.61 7.21 -8.50
C LEU A 12 -0.62 6.34 -8.17
N ASN A 13 -1.11 6.36 -6.93
CA ASN A 13 -2.30 5.62 -6.52
C ASN A 13 -3.57 6.49 -6.43
N CYS A 14 -3.46 7.80 -6.67
CA CYS A 14 -4.59 8.73 -6.65
C CYS A 14 -5.47 8.51 -7.90
N PRO A 15 -6.79 8.22 -7.74
CA PRO A 15 -7.70 8.00 -8.87
C PRO A 15 -7.75 9.16 -9.86
N GLU A 16 -7.78 10.39 -9.36
CA GLU A 16 -7.84 11.63 -10.14
C GLU A 16 -6.56 11.87 -10.96
N VAL A 17 -5.44 11.25 -10.58
CA VAL A 17 -4.15 11.34 -11.28
C VAL A 17 -4.01 10.27 -12.36
N GLN A 18 -4.79 9.19 -12.31
CA GLN A 18 -4.67 8.07 -13.27
C GLN A 18 -4.77 8.48 -14.75
N PRO A 19 -5.66 9.41 -15.16
CA PRO A 19 -5.70 9.86 -16.56
C PRO A 19 -4.37 10.47 -17.00
N PHE A 20 -3.75 11.30 -16.16
CA PHE A 20 -2.46 11.93 -16.42
C PHE A 20 -1.32 10.90 -16.45
N LEU A 21 -1.38 9.91 -15.57
CA LEU A 21 -0.41 8.82 -15.56
C LEU A 21 -0.48 8.01 -16.85
N ASN A 22 -1.69 7.68 -17.32
CA ASN A 22 -1.89 6.97 -18.58
C ASN A 22 -1.39 7.78 -19.77
N ASP A 23 -1.72 9.07 -19.82
CA ASP A 23 -1.26 9.98 -20.88
C ASP A 23 0.27 10.09 -20.88
N PHE A 24 0.89 10.19 -19.70
CA PHE A 24 2.33 10.21 -19.55
C PHE A 24 2.98 8.91 -20.02
N VAL A 25 2.46 7.76 -19.59
CA VAL A 25 2.96 6.44 -20.00
C VAL A 25 2.84 6.26 -21.51
N SER A 26 1.77 6.75 -22.14
CA SER A 26 1.60 6.67 -23.59
C SER A 26 2.68 7.46 -24.37
N GLN A 27 3.20 8.54 -23.78
CA GLN A 27 4.17 9.43 -24.41
C GLN A 27 5.63 9.07 -24.09
N PHE A 28 5.90 8.68 -22.83
CA PHE A 28 7.26 8.54 -22.30
C PHE A 28 7.59 7.11 -21.87
N GLY A 29 6.59 6.21 -21.85
CA GLY A 29 6.73 4.82 -21.43
C GLY A 29 6.77 4.62 -19.91
N HIS A 30 6.54 3.38 -19.48
CA HIS A 30 6.51 3.01 -18.07
C HIS A 30 7.84 3.26 -17.33
N GLY A 31 8.97 3.14 -18.02
CA GLY A 31 10.30 3.31 -17.41
C GLY A 31 10.57 4.72 -16.88
N ALA A 32 9.85 5.73 -17.37
CA ALA A 32 10.03 7.12 -16.98
C ALA A 32 9.19 7.53 -15.76
N VAL A 33 8.22 6.70 -15.34
CA VAL A 33 7.21 7.08 -14.33
C VAL A 33 7.85 7.49 -13.01
N TYR A 34 8.70 6.64 -12.42
CA TYR A 34 9.31 6.93 -11.12
C TYR A 34 10.32 8.08 -11.15
N SER A 35 10.91 8.38 -12.31
CA SER A 35 11.95 9.40 -12.45
C SER A 35 11.41 10.79 -12.74
N THR A 36 10.40 10.91 -13.61
CA THR A 36 10.03 12.20 -14.22
C THR A 36 8.53 12.52 -14.19
N PHE A 37 7.66 11.56 -13.84
CA PHE A 37 6.21 11.80 -13.80
C PHE A 37 5.81 12.94 -12.86
N GLU A 38 6.36 12.98 -11.64
CA GLU A 38 6.01 14.01 -10.64
C GLU A 38 6.26 15.42 -11.16
N ALA A 39 7.42 15.64 -11.80
CA ALA A 39 7.78 16.94 -12.38
C ALA A 39 6.87 17.30 -13.56
N TRP A 40 6.67 16.36 -14.48
CA TRP A 40 5.78 16.55 -15.63
C TRP A 40 4.33 16.83 -15.21
N PHE A 41 3.82 16.07 -14.25
CA PHE A 41 2.46 16.23 -13.73
C PHE A 41 2.28 17.61 -13.13
N LYS A 42 3.25 18.07 -12.33
CA LYS A 42 3.25 19.41 -11.74
C LYS A 42 3.23 20.50 -12.80
N GLU A 43 4.04 20.40 -13.85
CA GLU A 43 4.02 21.37 -14.95
C GLU A 43 2.68 21.35 -15.69
N CYS A 44 2.14 20.16 -15.95
CA CYS A 44 0.89 19.96 -16.67
C CYS A 44 -0.31 20.59 -15.94
N VAL A 45 -0.49 20.34 -14.64
CA VAL A 45 -1.67 20.81 -13.90
C VAL A 45 -1.61 22.28 -13.50
N ASN A 46 -0.40 22.85 -13.44
CA ASN A 46 -0.20 24.28 -13.16
C ASN A 46 -0.15 25.13 -14.44
N ASN A 47 -0.28 24.53 -15.63
CA ASN A 47 -0.45 25.27 -16.87
C ASN A 47 -1.88 25.86 -16.96
N PRO A 48 -2.04 27.20 -17.04
CA PRO A 48 -3.36 27.83 -17.08
C PRO A 48 -4.23 27.38 -18.26
N ASN A 49 -3.61 26.96 -19.36
CA ASN A 49 -4.32 26.57 -20.58
C ASN A 49 -5.00 25.20 -20.47
N ASN A 50 -4.59 24.37 -19.50
CA ASN A 50 -5.11 23.00 -19.37
C ASN A 50 -6.41 22.93 -18.56
N GLY A 51 -6.84 24.03 -17.92
CA GLY A 51 -8.14 24.11 -17.25
C GLY A 51 -8.36 23.07 -16.14
N VAL A 52 -7.29 22.72 -15.41
CA VAL A 52 -7.32 21.66 -14.40
C VAL A 52 -7.90 22.15 -13.08
N ASN A 53 -8.58 21.26 -12.34
CA ASN A 53 -9.16 21.60 -11.04
C ASN A 53 -8.10 21.92 -9.96
N LYS A 54 -8.52 22.68 -8.94
CA LYS A 54 -7.67 23.08 -7.81
C LYS A 54 -7.09 21.89 -7.03
N PHE A 55 -7.83 20.79 -6.94
CA PHE A 55 -7.41 19.59 -6.22
C PHE A 55 -6.11 19.00 -6.80
N LEU A 56 -6.04 18.84 -8.12
CA LEU A 56 -4.88 18.31 -8.82
C LEU A 56 -3.66 19.24 -8.69
N GLN A 57 -3.90 20.55 -8.73
CA GLN A 57 -2.86 21.55 -8.45
C GLN A 57 -2.31 21.39 -7.05
N ASP A 58 -3.17 21.31 -6.03
CA ASP A 58 -2.76 21.20 -4.63
C ASP A 58 -1.92 19.92 -4.39
N ILE A 59 -2.35 18.76 -4.91
CA ILE A 59 -1.59 17.51 -4.71
C ILE A 59 -0.29 17.44 -5.51
N SER A 60 -0.16 18.21 -6.60
CA SER A 60 1.07 18.26 -7.41
C SER A 60 2.27 18.89 -6.69
N TRP A 61 2.01 19.61 -5.59
CA TRP A 61 3.07 20.14 -4.72
C TRP A 61 3.63 19.09 -3.75
N GLY A 62 3.01 17.92 -3.69
CA GLY A 62 3.35 16.87 -2.75
C GLY A 62 2.81 17.16 -1.33
N PRO A 63 3.03 16.23 -0.39
CA PRO A 63 2.63 16.43 0.99
C PRO A 63 3.45 17.53 1.68
N ALA A 64 3.11 17.86 2.91
CA ALA A 64 3.95 18.64 3.79
C ALA A 64 5.20 17.80 4.15
N PRO A 65 6.38 18.43 4.33
CA PRO A 65 7.62 17.73 4.67
C PRO A 65 7.56 16.92 5.98
N THR A 66 6.61 17.26 6.86
CA THR A 66 6.43 16.61 8.16
C THR A 66 5.59 15.35 8.02
N VAL A 67 6.15 14.23 8.45
CA VAL A 67 5.46 12.93 8.54
C VAL A 67 5.21 12.60 10.01
N ILE A 68 3.96 12.32 10.37
CA ILE A 68 3.60 11.87 11.72
C ILE A 68 3.59 10.34 11.73
N THR A 69 4.21 9.73 12.73
CA THR A 69 4.19 8.27 12.92
C THR A 69 3.27 7.89 14.06
N MET A 70 2.60 6.74 13.95
CA MET A 70 1.70 6.22 14.97
C MET A 70 1.83 4.71 15.12
N SER A 71 1.43 4.20 16.29
CA SER A 71 1.45 2.75 16.57
C SER A 71 0.12 2.05 16.28
N LYS A 72 -0.96 2.81 16.09
CA LYS A 72 -2.33 2.30 15.89
C LYS A 72 -3.12 3.23 14.98
N PHE A 73 -4.01 2.66 14.17
CA PHE A 73 -4.92 3.43 13.32
C PHE A 73 -6.23 2.67 13.10
N CYS A 74 -7.34 3.38 12.97
CA CYS A 74 -8.65 2.80 12.71
C CYS A 74 -9.14 3.21 11.33
N VAL A 75 -9.47 2.24 10.47
CA VAL A 75 -10.03 2.47 9.13
C VAL A 75 -10.92 1.30 8.74
N ASN A 76 -11.98 1.56 7.98
CA ASN A 76 -12.94 0.54 7.51
C ASN A 76 -13.53 -0.33 8.65
N GLY A 77 -13.67 0.23 9.86
CA GLY A 77 -14.17 -0.50 11.03
C GLY A 77 -13.13 -1.41 11.73
N TYR A 78 -11.90 -1.47 11.23
CA TYR A 78 -10.81 -2.27 11.81
C TYR A 78 -9.81 -1.39 12.55
N LYS A 79 -9.25 -1.92 13.64
CA LYS A 79 -8.16 -1.28 14.39
C LYS A 79 -6.86 -1.99 14.06
N PHE A 80 -6.00 -1.33 13.31
CA PHE A 80 -4.67 -1.78 12.93
C PHE A 80 -3.64 -1.33 13.96
N HIS A 81 -2.63 -2.16 14.16
CA HIS A 81 -1.50 -1.89 15.05
C HIS A 81 -0.20 -2.17 14.30
N THR A 82 0.88 -1.49 14.67
CA THR A 82 2.22 -1.96 14.26
C THR A 82 2.51 -3.33 14.89
N GLU A 83 3.35 -4.12 14.24
CA GLU A 83 3.80 -5.44 14.73
C GLU A 83 4.43 -5.31 16.13
N GLU A 84 5.24 -4.27 16.33
CA GLU A 84 5.87 -3.97 17.62
C GLU A 84 4.83 -3.69 18.71
N CYS A 85 3.82 -2.86 18.41
CA CYS A 85 2.74 -2.57 19.36
C CYS A 85 1.90 -3.82 19.67
N SER A 86 1.74 -4.71 18.68
CA SER A 86 0.94 -5.92 18.79
C SER A 86 1.61 -7.04 19.60
N LYS A 87 2.95 -7.07 19.68
CA LYS A 87 3.73 -8.13 20.34
C LYS A 87 3.31 -8.37 21.79
N TYR A 88 2.87 -7.33 22.48
CA TYR A 88 2.51 -7.37 23.90
C TYR A 88 0.99 -7.32 24.15
N LYS A 89 0.17 -7.59 23.12
CA LYS A 89 -1.30 -7.51 23.19
C LYS A 89 -1.93 -8.89 23.04
N LYS A 90 -3.15 -9.02 23.59
CA LYS A 90 -3.96 -10.25 23.48
C LYS A 90 -4.33 -10.56 22.03
N SER A 91 -4.59 -9.53 21.23
CA SER A 91 -4.86 -9.66 19.80
C SER A 91 -3.73 -9.02 18.98
N ASN A 92 -3.25 -9.75 17.97
CA ASN A 92 -2.28 -9.23 17.02
C ASN A 92 -3.03 -8.69 15.80
N ASN A 93 -3.13 -7.36 15.73
CA ASN A 93 -3.87 -6.66 14.68
C ASN A 93 -2.93 -6.00 13.65
N SER A 94 -1.72 -6.54 13.50
CA SER A 94 -0.72 -6.05 12.55
C SER A 94 -0.80 -6.68 11.17
N GLY A 95 -1.57 -7.77 11.02
CA GLY A 95 -1.69 -8.48 9.75
C GLY A 95 -2.49 -7.70 8.72
N VAL A 96 -1.94 -7.64 7.51
CA VAL A 96 -2.54 -6.99 6.35
C VAL A 96 -2.54 -7.91 5.15
N CYS A 97 -3.55 -7.77 4.30
CA CYS A 97 -3.63 -8.44 3.01
C CYS A 97 -4.18 -7.49 1.94
N VAL A 98 -3.61 -7.56 0.74
CA VAL A 98 -4.08 -6.88 -0.47
C VAL A 98 -4.30 -7.92 -1.54
N LYS A 99 -5.40 -7.77 -2.30
CA LYS A 99 -5.72 -8.69 -3.38
C LYS A 99 -4.73 -8.56 -4.54
N GLY A 100 -4.34 -9.70 -5.11
CA GLY A 100 -3.69 -9.72 -6.43
C GLY A 100 -4.70 -9.40 -7.54
N GLY A 101 -4.21 -8.91 -8.69
CA GLY A 101 -4.99 -8.80 -9.93
C GLY A 101 -5.67 -7.46 -10.27
N GLU A 102 -6.06 -6.62 -9.30
CA GLU A 102 -6.60 -5.28 -9.61
C GLU A 102 -5.47 -4.23 -9.63
N GLY A 103 -4.86 -4.05 -10.81
CA GLY A 103 -3.85 -3.01 -11.06
C GLY A 103 -2.40 -3.39 -10.77
N ASN A 104 -2.14 -4.59 -10.22
CA ASN A 104 -0.79 -5.10 -9.99
C ASN A 104 -0.33 -5.96 -11.17
N GLN A 105 0.76 -5.56 -11.82
CA GLN A 105 1.35 -6.26 -12.97
C GLN A 105 1.97 -7.63 -12.61
N ASP A 106 2.09 -7.95 -11.30
CA ASP A 106 2.88 -9.08 -10.78
C ASP A 106 2.06 -10.32 -10.33
N GLY A 107 0.77 -10.39 -10.66
CA GLY A 107 0.01 -11.65 -10.63
C GLY A 107 -1.32 -11.64 -9.85
N GLU A 108 -2.01 -12.79 -9.90
CA GLU A 108 -3.32 -13.03 -9.30
C GLU A 108 -3.28 -13.33 -7.79
N ASN A 109 -2.08 -13.49 -7.21
CA ASN A 109 -1.94 -13.92 -5.82
C ASN A 109 -2.10 -12.76 -4.83
N ASP A 110 -2.79 -13.02 -3.73
CA ASP A 110 -2.92 -12.08 -2.62
C ASP A 110 -1.56 -11.86 -1.92
N TYR A 111 -1.28 -10.61 -1.58
CA TYR A 111 -0.07 -10.20 -0.88
C TYR A 111 -0.39 -10.02 0.60
N CYS A 112 0.17 -10.90 1.43
CA CYS A 112 0.01 -10.91 2.88
C CYS A 112 1.27 -10.35 3.54
N GLY A 113 1.09 -9.52 4.56
CA GLY A 113 2.20 -8.89 5.28
C GLY A 113 1.84 -8.50 6.71
N VAL A 114 2.76 -7.78 7.33
CA VAL A 114 2.60 -7.18 8.66
C VAL A 114 2.99 -5.70 8.65
N ILE A 115 2.23 -4.87 9.36
CA ILE A 115 2.48 -3.43 9.49
C ILE A 115 3.72 -3.22 10.37
N LYS A 116 4.72 -2.54 9.83
CA LYS A 116 5.92 -2.12 10.56
C LYS A 116 5.78 -0.68 11.05
N GLU A 117 5.28 0.21 10.20
CA GLU A 117 5.09 1.64 10.51
C GLU A 117 3.72 2.10 10.01
N ILE A 118 3.11 3.05 10.71
CA ILE A 118 1.93 3.78 10.24
C ILE A 118 2.30 5.25 10.16
N LEU A 119 2.03 5.85 9.00
CA LEU A 119 2.46 7.20 8.64
C LEU A 119 1.26 8.03 8.25
N GLU A 120 1.21 9.26 8.72
CA GLU A 120 0.26 10.27 8.26
C GLU A 120 1.01 11.33 7.45
N LEU A 121 0.58 11.47 6.19
CA LEU A 121 0.98 12.52 5.29
C LEU A 121 -0.13 13.55 5.22
N SER A 122 0.23 14.82 5.35
CA SER A 122 -0.72 15.93 5.24
C SER A 122 -0.47 16.68 3.94
N TYR A 123 -1.51 17.05 3.21
CA TYR A 123 -1.40 17.92 2.03
C TYR A 123 -1.96 19.30 2.35
N SER A 124 -1.28 20.33 1.88
CA SER A 124 -1.77 21.70 1.91
C SER A 124 -2.92 21.89 0.89
N GLY A 125 -3.62 23.02 0.99
CA GLY A 125 -4.78 23.31 0.15
C GLY A 125 -6.12 23.03 0.83
N TRP A 126 -7.20 23.47 0.21
CA TRP A 126 -8.56 23.34 0.75
C TRP A 126 -9.41 22.43 -0.14
N PRO A 127 -10.09 21.40 0.41
CA PRO A 127 -10.05 21.00 1.81
C PRO A 127 -8.68 20.44 2.21
N TYR A 128 -8.34 20.54 3.50
CA TYR A 128 -7.13 19.92 4.05
C TYR A 128 -7.24 18.40 3.97
N LYS A 129 -6.17 17.73 3.52
CA LYS A 129 -6.19 16.28 3.25
C LYS A 129 -5.13 15.59 4.08
N LYS A 130 -5.49 14.44 4.67
CA LYS A 130 -4.56 13.54 5.33
C LYS A 130 -4.65 12.17 4.67
N ILE A 131 -3.49 11.60 4.33
CA ILE A 131 -3.38 10.26 3.78
C ILE A 131 -2.60 9.41 4.78
N ILE A 132 -3.16 8.24 5.10
CA ILE A 132 -2.51 7.30 5.99
C ILE A 132 -1.88 6.20 5.16
N LEU A 133 -0.57 6.02 5.34
CA LEU A 133 0.20 4.96 4.73
C LEU A 133 0.60 3.92 5.78
N PHE A 134 0.46 2.65 5.42
CA PHE A 134 1.06 1.55 6.14
C PHE A 134 2.34 1.14 5.43
N ARG A 135 3.45 1.13 6.18
CA ARG A 135 4.67 0.48 5.71
C ARG A 135 4.65 -0.97 6.18
N CYS A 136 4.64 -1.87 5.22
CA CYS A 136 4.45 -3.29 5.45
C CYS A 136 5.73 -4.05 5.16
N LYS A 137 5.90 -5.14 5.89
CA LYS A 137 6.81 -6.22 5.53
C LYS A 137 5.98 -7.30 4.85
N TRP A 138 6.31 -7.64 3.62
CA TRP A 138 5.58 -8.61 2.82
C TRP A 138 6.17 -10.00 2.94
N PHE A 139 5.29 -11.01 2.95
CA PHE A 139 5.70 -12.41 2.82
C PHE A 139 5.74 -12.81 1.34
N ASP A 140 6.61 -13.77 0.99
CA ASP A 140 6.75 -14.29 -0.38
C ASP A 140 5.41 -14.85 -0.90
N PRO A 141 4.76 -14.23 -1.90
CA PRO A 141 3.46 -14.65 -2.42
C PRO A 141 3.58 -15.82 -3.41
N THR A 142 4.79 -16.35 -3.66
CA THR A 142 5.02 -17.41 -4.62
C THR A 142 4.35 -18.71 -4.15
N PRO A 143 3.40 -19.28 -4.93
CA PRO A 143 2.73 -20.52 -4.58
C PRO A 143 3.70 -21.67 -4.32
N ARG A 144 3.40 -22.50 -3.32
CA ARG A 144 4.22 -23.65 -2.87
C ARG A 144 5.63 -23.30 -2.38
N ARG A 145 5.95 -22.01 -2.27
CA ARG A 145 7.25 -21.50 -1.85
C ARG A 145 7.14 -20.62 -0.62
N GLY A 146 6.31 -19.60 -0.70
CA GLY A 146 6.07 -18.63 0.37
C GLY A 146 4.63 -18.60 0.85
N THR A 147 3.68 -18.83 -0.06
CA THR A 147 2.26 -18.99 0.26
C THR A 147 1.68 -20.28 -0.32
N ASN A 148 0.62 -20.77 0.30
CA ASN A 148 -0.20 -21.87 -0.21
C ASN A 148 -1.66 -21.63 0.16
N ILE A 149 -2.59 -21.98 -0.73
CA ILE A 149 -4.02 -21.80 -0.50
C ILE A 149 -4.65 -23.17 -0.24
N HIS A 150 -5.25 -23.34 0.94
CA HIS A 150 -6.01 -24.54 1.24
C HIS A 150 -7.33 -24.53 0.46
N SER A 151 -7.44 -25.39 -0.56
CA SER A 151 -8.55 -25.40 -1.53
C SER A 151 -9.94 -25.51 -0.89
N GLN A 152 -10.07 -26.23 0.23
CA GLN A 152 -11.36 -26.45 0.89
C GLN A 152 -11.85 -25.27 1.74
N TYR A 153 -10.95 -24.49 2.33
CA TYR A 153 -11.29 -23.48 3.35
C TYR A 153 -10.87 -22.06 2.97
N ASN A 154 -10.22 -21.92 1.81
CA ASN A 154 -9.64 -20.67 1.32
C ASN A 154 -8.72 -19.99 2.37
N ILE A 155 -8.01 -20.81 3.16
CA ILE A 155 -7.03 -20.36 4.14
C ILE A 155 -5.69 -20.18 3.43
N ILE A 156 -5.09 -19.00 3.59
CA ILE A 156 -3.75 -18.70 3.08
C ILE A 156 -2.73 -19.10 4.13
N GLU A 157 -1.98 -20.16 3.85
CA GLU A 157 -0.79 -20.53 4.59
C GLU A 157 0.36 -19.62 4.19
N VAL A 158 1.07 -19.08 5.18
CA VAL A 158 2.16 -18.13 4.94
C VAL A 158 3.44 -18.58 5.62
N ASN A 159 4.51 -18.70 4.85
CA ASN A 159 5.85 -18.96 5.36
C ASN A 159 6.49 -17.67 5.87
N LYS A 160 6.35 -17.41 7.16
CA LYS A 160 6.88 -16.20 7.83
C LYS A 160 8.40 -16.01 7.72
N LYS A 161 9.15 -17.04 7.32
CA LYS A 161 10.61 -16.98 7.11
C LYS A 161 11.00 -16.45 5.73
N ARG A 162 10.04 -16.28 4.81
CA ARG A 162 10.30 -15.77 3.45
C ARG A 162 9.66 -14.41 3.29
N GLU A 163 10.50 -13.41 3.11
CA GLU A 163 10.13 -12.02 2.90
C GLU A 163 10.18 -11.69 1.41
N TYR A 164 9.38 -10.72 1.00
CA TYR A 164 9.26 -10.29 -0.39
C TYR A 164 9.56 -8.80 -0.51
N ASP A 165 10.82 -8.49 -0.81
CA ASP A 165 11.30 -7.09 -0.84
C ASP A 165 11.05 -6.39 -2.19
N ARG A 166 10.44 -7.08 -3.17
CA ARG A 166 10.18 -6.52 -4.50
C ARG A 166 8.88 -5.73 -4.59
N TYR A 167 7.94 -5.96 -3.68
CA TYR A 167 6.68 -5.22 -3.66
C TYR A 167 6.85 -3.88 -2.96
N ASP A 168 6.06 -2.88 -3.36
CA ASP A 168 6.06 -1.58 -2.71
C ASP A 168 5.75 -1.75 -1.21
N PRO A 169 6.66 -1.34 -0.30
CA PRO A 169 6.41 -1.49 1.12
C PRO A 169 5.28 -0.57 1.60
N LEU A 170 4.89 0.45 0.83
CA LEU A 170 3.86 1.40 1.21
C LEU A 170 2.48 0.96 0.69
N LEU A 171 1.45 1.22 1.49
CA LEU A 171 0.06 1.04 1.12
C LEU A 171 -0.81 2.14 1.70
N ILE A 172 -1.77 2.63 0.92
CA ILE A 172 -2.85 3.47 1.43
C ILE A 172 -3.75 2.64 2.34
N ALA A 173 -3.93 3.09 3.59
CA ALA A 173 -4.64 2.34 4.62
C ALA A 173 -6.09 1.99 4.25
N GLU A 174 -6.75 2.78 3.41
CA GLU A 174 -8.13 2.53 2.97
C GLU A 174 -8.25 1.30 2.05
N ARG A 175 -7.17 0.90 1.38
CA ARG A 175 -7.17 -0.21 0.40
C ARG A 175 -6.78 -1.56 0.99
N VAL A 176 -6.64 -1.66 2.32
CA VAL A 176 -6.10 -2.84 2.99
C VAL A 176 -7.16 -3.65 3.73
N ARG A 177 -7.01 -4.97 3.73
CA ARG A 177 -7.79 -5.88 4.56
C ARG A 177 -7.01 -6.26 5.79
N GLN A 178 -7.65 -6.24 6.96
CA GLN A 178 -7.05 -6.78 8.17
C GLN A 178 -7.10 -8.31 8.13
N VAL A 179 -5.98 -8.95 8.45
CA VAL A 179 -5.90 -10.41 8.61
C VAL A 179 -5.28 -10.77 9.95
N TYR A 180 -5.61 -11.97 10.42
CA TYR A 180 -5.04 -12.54 11.63
C TYR A 180 -4.21 -13.79 11.28
N TYR A 181 -2.98 -13.85 11.79
CA TYR A 181 -2.11 -15.00 11.60
C TYR A 181 -2.19 -15.95 12.80
N ALA A 182 -2.96 -17.02 12.64
CA ALA A 182 -2.97 -18.13 13.60
C ALA A 182 -1.68 -18.97 13.49
N PRO A 183 -1.23 -19.63 14.57
CA PRO A 183 -0.23 -20.68 14.49
C PRO A 183 -0.71 -21.83 13.60
N TYR A 184 0.22 -22.50 12.92
CA TYR A 184 -0.11 -23.68 12.12
C TYR A 184 -0.64 -24.79 13.04
N PRO A 185 -1.77 -25.46 12.70
CA PRO A 185 -2.30 -26.55 13.49
C PRO A 185 -1.26 -27.69 13.55
N LEU A 186 -0.89 -28.09 14.76
CA LEU A 186 0.11 -29.14 14.99
C LEU A 186 -0.40 -30.55 14.66
N ARG A 187 -1.70 -30.70 14.36
CA ARG A 187 -2.30 -31.99 14.02
C ARG A 187 -2.58 -32.04 12.53
N ARG A 188 -1.99 -33.03 11.85
CA ARG A 188 -2.50 -33.48 10.56
C ARG A 188 -3.88 -34.06 10.84
N ASP A 189 -4.90 -33.57 10.14
CA ASP A 189 -6.15 -34.30 10.07
C ASP A 189 -5.80 -35.72 9.58
N LYS A 190 -6.21 -36.73 10.34
CA LYS A 190 -6.18 -38.09 9.82
C LYS A 190 -7.11 -38.05 8.61
N ALA A 191 -6.59 -38.42 7.45
CA ALA A 191 -7.45 -38.74 6.33
C ALA A 191 -8.31 -39.92 6.78
N ASP A 192 -9.61 -39.67 6.89
CA ASP A 192 -10.63 -40.72 6.99
C ASP A 192 -10.76 -41.47 5.66
#